data_AF-J9FS66-F1
#
_entry.id   AF-J9FS66-F1
#
_cell.length_a   1.000
_cell.length_b   1.000
_cell.length_c   1.000
_cell.angle_alpha   90.00
_cell.angle_beta   90.00
_cell.angle_gamma   90.00
#
_symmetry.space_group_name_H-M   'P 1'
#
loop_
_entity.id
_entity.type
_entity.pdbx_description
1 polymer ?
#
loop_
_entity_poly.entity_id
_entity_poly.type
_entity_poly.pdbx_seq_one_letter_code
_entity_poly.pdbx_strand_id
1 'polypeptide(L)'
;MDAEFMQLLQVLPVTPGAIPSLLDYYESHDAASLTRKISSIPAFAPILSPMKEVEGGWIPDFSSRYFTEDFPYGLHYIWQLAKEKGIATPTIDKVYAWGIARMEKG
;
A
#
# COMPACT_ATOMS: atom_id res chain seq x y z
N MET A 1 -2.60 7.96 0.02
CA MET A 1 -2.16 6.98 1.04
C MET A 1 -0.94 7.50 1.79
N ASP A 2 0.22 7.73 1.16
CA ASP A 2 1.43 8.18 1.90
C ASP A 2 1.19 9.44 2.76
N ALA A 3 0.67 10.51 2.16
CA ALA A 3 0.33 11.74 2.90
C ALA A 3 -0.64 11.51 4.08
N GLU A 4 -1.61 10.60 3.92
CA GLU A 4 -2.57 10.23 4.98
C GLU A 4 -1.88 9.47 6.13
N PHE A 5 -0.95 8.58 5.79
CA PHE A 5 -0.13 7.89 6.78
C PHE A 5 0.80 8.86 7.53
N MET A 6 1.43 9.80 6.82
CA MET A 6 2.27 10.82 7.45
C MET A 6 1.48 11.73 8.40
N GLN A 7 0.21 12.03 8.09
CA GLN A 7 -0.70 12.73 9.02
C GLN A 7 -0.97 11.91 10.29
N LEU A 8 -1.19 10.60 10.16
CA LEU A 8 -1.35 9.73 11.33
C LEU A 8 -0.10 9.72 12.22
N LEU A 9 1.10 9.71 11.64
CA LEU A 9 2.35 9.72 12.42
C LEU A 9 2.49 10.97 13.30
N GLN A 10 1.89 12.10 12.93
CA GLN A 10 1.96 13.35 13.71
C GLN A 10 1.25 13.25 15.07
N VAL A 11 0.30 12.33 15.23
CA VAL A 11 -0.48 12.15 16.47
C VAL A 11 -0.09 10.90 17.25
N LEU A 12 0.88 10.14 16.75
CA LEU A 12 1.42 8.95 17.39
C LEU A 12 2.74 9.29 18.11
N PRO A 13 3.14 8.54 19.15
CA PRO A 13 4.40 8.73 19.86
C PRO A 13 5.59 8.18 19.04
N VAL A 14 5.74 8.66 17.81
CA VAL A 14 6.83 8.30 16.89
C VAL A 14 7.81 9.46 16.84
N THR A 15 9.10 9.17 16.89
CA THR A 15 10.13 10.20 16.73
C THR A 15 9.95 10.91 15.38
N PRO A 16 9.79 12.26 15.37
CA PRO A 16 9.64 13.01 14.13
C PRO A 16 10.78 12.72 13.15
N GLY A 17 10.43 12.42 11.90
CA GLY A 17 11.40 12.12 10.84
C GLY A 17 12.00 10.70 10.88
N ALA A 18 11.65 9.85 11.84
CA ALA A 18 12.11 8.46 11.86
C ALA A 18 11.59 7.62 10.69
N ILE A 19 10.44 8.00 10.13
CA ILE A 19 9.86 7.41 8.94
C ILE A 19 9.79 8.52 7.88
N PRO A 20 10.58 8.46 6.80
CA PRO A 20 10.50 9.44 5.71
C PRO A 20 9.26 9.19 4.86
N SER A 21 8.78 10.24 4.17
CA SER A 21 7.77 10.06 3.12
C SER A 21 8.34 9.25 1.95
N LEU A 22 7.47 8.68 1.11
CA LEU A 22 7.92 7.98 -0.10
C LEU A 22 8.65 8.92 -1.06
N LEU A 23 8.21 10.18 -1.14
CA LEU A 23 8.84 11.19 -1.97
C LEU A 23 10.27 11.47 -1.49
N ASP A 24 10.47 11.65 -0.18
CA ASP A 24 11.80 11.88 0.38
C ASP A 24 12.71 10.66 0.21
N TYR A 25 12.22 9.46 0.54
CA TYR A 25 13.00 8.23 0.47
C TYR A 25 13.50 7.92 -0.95
N TYR A 26 12.66 8.17 -1.96
CA TYR A 26 12.99 7.93 -3.37
C TYR A 26 13.52 9.19 -4.08
N GLU A 27 13.84 10.27 -3.36
CA GLU A 27 14.36 11.52 -3.91
C GLU A 27 13.47 12.08 -5.05
N SER A 28 12.17 12.01 -4.84
CA SER A 28 11.12 12.36 -5.79
C SER A 28 10.30 13.54 -5.27
N HIS A 29 9.58 14.24 -6.15
CA HIS A 29 8.81 15.45 -5.80
C HIS A 29 7.32 15.34 -6.10
N ASP A 30 6.92 14.33 -6.89
CA ASP A 30 5.55 14.10 -7.30
C ASP A 30 5.35 12.64 -7.71
N ALA A 31 4.12 12.28 -8.07
CA ALA A 31 3.81 10.94 -8.52
C ALA A 31 4.58 10.55 -9.80
N ALA A 32 4.79 11.47 -10.73
CA ALA A 32 5.44 11.18 -12.01
C ALA A 32 6.94 10.88 -11.85
N SER A 33 7.64 11.68 -11.04
CA SER A 33 9.04 11.50 -10.68
C SER A 33 9.24 10.24 -9.84
N LEU A 34 8.33 9.96 -8.90
CA LEU A 34 8.34 8.71 -8.13
C LEU A 34 8.15 7.49 -9.04
N THR A 35 7.19 7.52 -9.97
CA THR A 35 7.00 6.44 -10.95
C THR A 35 8.27 6.22 -11.78
N ARG A 36 8.88 7.28 -12.31
CA ARG A 36 10.15 7.16 -13.05
C ARG A 36 11.26 6.55 -12.20
N LYS A 37 11.40 6.96 -10.93
CA LYS A 37 12.40 6.41 -10.01
C LYS A 37 12.16 4.92 -9.79
N ILE A 38 10.96 4.52 -9.38
CA ILE A 38 10.61 3.11 -9.10
C ILE A 38 10.83 2.25 -10.35
N SER A 39 10.35 2.69 -11.52
CA SER A 39 10.52 1.96 -12.78
C SER A 39 11.98 1.84 -13.24
N SER A 40 12.87 2.73 -12.77
CA SER A 40 14.29 2.67 -13.12
C SER A 40 15.11 1.68 -12.27
N ILE A 41 14.54 1.13 -11.19
CA ILE A 41 15.27 0.26 -10.25
C ILE A 41 15.39 -1.16 -10.85
N PRO A 42 16.60 -1.62 -11.24
CA PRO A 42 16.75 -2.91 -11.90
C PRO A 42 16.32 -4.10 -11.04
N ALA A 43 16.47 -3.97 -9.72
CA ALA A 43 16.08 -5.00 -8.75
C ALA A 43 14.55 -5.20 -8.68
N PHE A 44 13.74 -4.25 -9.14
CA PHE A 44 12.28 -4.37 -9.16
C PHE A 44 11.74 -4.96 -10.46
N ALA A 45 12.51 -4.92 -11.55
CA ALA A 45 12.12 -5.48 -12.84
C ALA A 45 11.67 -6.97 -12.81
N PRO A 46 12.28 -7.89 -12.03
CA PRO A 46 11.84 -9.28 -11.98
C PRO A 46 10.66 -9.54 -11.03
N ILE A 47 10.17 -8.53 -10.29
CA ILE A 47 9.07 -8.71 -9.34
C ILE A 47 7.75 -8.63 -10.10
N LEU A 48 7.12 -9.79 -10.31
CA LEU A 48 5.86 -9.91 -11.03
C LEU A 48 4.65 -9.93 -10.08
N SER A 49 3.48 -9.55 -10.60
CA SER A 49 2.21 -9.68 -9.86
C SER A 49 1.83 -11.15 -9.67
N PRO A 50 1.20 -11.52 -8.54
CA PRO A 50 0.72 -12.88 -8.31
C PRO A 50 -0.51 -13.16 -9.19
N MET A 51 -0.37 -14.11 -10.12
CA MET A 51 -1.39 -14.45 -11.11
C MET A 51 -1.63 -15.97 -11.13
N LYS A 52 -2.87 -16.37 -11.43
CA LYS A 52 -3.29 -17.75 -11.71
C LYS A 52 -3.56 -17.90 -13.21
N GLU A 53 -3.04 -18.96 -13.80
CA GLU A 53 -3.36 -19.34 -15.17
C GLU A 53 -4.79 -19.89 -15.23
N VAL A 54 -5.53 -19.49 -16.26
CA VAL A 54 -6.88 -19.98 -16.56
C VAL A 54 -6.98 -20.26 -18.05
N GLU A 55 -8.03 -20.95 -18.48
CA GLU A 55 -8.28 -21.15 -19.91
C GLU A 55 -8.36 -19.79 -20.62
N GLY A 56 -7.47 -19.57 -21.59
CA GLY A 56 -7.43 -18.34 -22.39
C GLY A 56 -6.75 -17.13 -21.73
N GLY A 57 -6.08 -17.27 -20.57
CA GLY A 57 -5.30 -16.16 -20.02
C GLY A 57 -4.90 -16.29 -18.55
N TRP A 58 -4.82 -15.13 -17.88
CA TRP A 58 -4.38 -15.02 -16.49
C TRP A 58 -5.32 -14.12 -15.70
N ILE A 59 -5.58 -14.50 -14.45
CA ILE A 59 -6.33 -13.68 -13.49
C ILE A 59 -5.47 -13.41 -12.25
N PRO A 60 -5.70 -12.31 -11.50
CA PRO A 60 -5.02 -12.08 -10.24
C PRO A 60 -5.26 -13.21 -9.23
N ASP A 61 -4.21 -13.65 -8.55
CA ASP A 61 -4.34 -14.61 -7.46
C ASP A 61 -4.60 -13.90 -6.13
N PHE A 62 -5.88 -13.69 -5.81
CA PHE A 62 -6.29 -13.10 -4.54
C PHE A 62 -6.06 -14.00 -3.31
N SER A 63 -5.69 -15.27 -3.50
CA SER A 63 -5.29 -16.15 -2.39
C SER A 63 -3.81 -16.06 -2.05
N SER A 64 -3.01 -15.37 -2.87
CA SER A 64 -1.59 -15.18 -2.62
C SER A 64 -1.33 -14.35 -1.34
N ARG A 65 -0.17 -14.58 -0.72
CA ARG A 65 0.28 -13.85 0.48
C ARG A 65 0.30 -12.34 0.31
N TYR A 66 0.50 -11.86 -0.92
CA TYR A 66 0.40 -10.44 -1.25
C TYR A 66 -0.94 -9.84 -0.81
N PHE A 67 -2.05 -10.56 -0.99
CA PHE A 67 -3.36 -10.07 -0.56
C PHE A 67 -3.68 -10.52 0.86
N THR A 68 -3.47 -11.80 1.16
CA THR A 68 -3.89 -12.41 2.44
C THR A 68 -3.06 -11.96 3.64
N GLU A 69 -1.86 -11.37 3.42
CA GLU A 69 -1.06 -10.75 4.48
C GLU A 69 -1.13 -9.21 4.48
N ASP A 70 -0.87 -8.56 3.33
CA ASP A 70 -0.72 -7.10 3.30
C ASP A 70 -1.99 -6.35 3.73
N PHE A 71 -3.18 -6.91 3.48
CA PHE A 71 -4.43 -6.25 3.89
C PHE A 71 -4.81 -6.55 5.35
N PRO A 72 -4.96 -7.82 5.80
CA PRO A 72 -5.42 -8.12 7.16
C PRO A 72 -4.38 -7.81 8.24
N TYR A 73 -3.09 -7.90 7.93
CA TYR A 73 -2.02 -7.78 8.92
C TYR A 73 -1.07 -6.60 8.66
N GLY A 74 -1.05 -6.05 7.44
CA GLY A 74 -0.34 -4.82 7.13
C GLY A 74 -1.24 -3.59 7.27
N LEU A 75 -2.05 -3.33 6.24
CA LEU A 75 -2.85 -2.12 6.08
C LEU A 75 -3.94 -1.98 7.14
N HIS A 76 -4.51 -3.10 7.64
CA HIS A 76 -5.56 -3.08 8.66
C HIS A 76 -5.18 -2.24 9.88
N TYR A 77 -3.97 -2.42 10.43
CA TYR A 77 -3.57 -1.70 11.64
C TYR A 77 -3.36 -0.20 11.40
N ILE A 78 -2.83 0.17 10.23
CA ILE A 78 -2.70 1.58 9.84
C ILE A 78 -4.08 2.21 9.70
N TRP A 79 -4.99 1.52 9.00
CA TRP A 79 -6.37 1.95 8.81
C TRP A 79 -7.12 2.08 10.15
N GLN A 80 -7.02 1.07 11.01
CA GLN A 80 -7.67 1.05 12.33
C GLN A 80 -7.17 2.21 13.21
N LEU A 81 -5.85 2.39 13.32
CA LEU A 81 -5.27 3.48 14.10
C LEU A 81 -5.72 4.85 13.58
N ALA A 82 -5.81 5.03 12.26
CA ALA A 82 -6.34 6.25 11.68
C ALA A 82 -7.80 6.52 12.11
N LYS A 83 -8.66 5.49 12.14
CA LYS A 83 -10.03 5.61 12.64
C LYS A 83 -10.09 5.94 14.12
N GLU A 84 -9.31 5.26 14.94
CA GLU A 84 -9.23 5.51 16.39
C GLU A 84 -8.76 6.94 16.71
N LYS A 85 -7.87 7.50 15.89
CA LYS A 85 -7.37 8.88 16.04
C LYS A 85 -8.22 9.93 15.33
N GLY A 86 -9.31 9.54 14.66
CA GLY A 86 -10.18 10.47 13.93
C GLY A 86 -9.52 11.13 12.71
N ILE A 87 -8.49 10.50 12.13
CA ILE A 87 -7.78 11.00 10.94
C ILE A 87 -8.53 10.56 9.68
N ALA A 88 -8.82 11.52 8.80
CA ALA A 88 -9.47 11.22 7.52
C ALA A 88 -8.47 10.58 6.55
N THR A 89 -8.79 9.39 6.04
CA THR A 89 -7.90 8.61 5.18
C THR A 89 -8.62 8.04 3.95
N PRO A 90 -9.27 8.89 3.12
CA PRO A 90 -10.14 8.44 2.03
C PRO A 90 -9.46 7.50 1.02
N THR A 91 -8.16 7.65 0.79
CA THR A 91 -7.42 6.75 -0.11
C THR A 91 -7.14 5.41 0.55
N ILE A 92 -6.67 5.39 1.80
CA ILE A 92 -6.49 4.14 2.56
C ILE A 92 -7.83 3.41 2.70
N ASP A 93 -8.92 4.12 3.01
CA ASP A 93 -10.27 3.55 3.10
C ASP A 93 -10.66 2.83 1.81
N LYS A 94 -10.47 3.50 0.66
CA LYS A 94 -10.79 2.94 -0.65
C LYS A 94 -9.99 1.68 -0.96
N VAL A 95 -8.69 1.70 -0.70
CA VAL A 95 -7.80 0.57 -1.00
C VAL A 95 -8.06 -0.59 -0.05
N TYR A 96 -8.20 -0.32 1.24
CA TYR A 96 -8.49 -1.33 2.26
C TYR A 96 -9.82 -2.04 1.98
N ALA A 97 -10.91 -1.28 1.77
CA ALA A 97 -12.22 -1.86 1.46
C ALA A 97 -12.20 -2.69 0.17
N TRP A 98 -11.48 -2.24 -0.87
CA TRP A 98 -11.32 -3.02 -2.09
C TRP A 98 -10.59 -4.34 -1.84
N GLY A 99 -9.46 -4.32 -1.12
CA GLY A 99 -8.65 -5.52 -0.89
C GLY A 99 -9.38 -6.58 -0.07
N ILE A 100 -10.04 -6.16 1.01
CA ILE A 100 -10.87 -7.06 1.83
C ILE A 100 -11.97 -7.71 0.98
N ALA A 101 -12.70 -6.91 0.20
CA ALA A 101 -13.78 -7.41 -0.65
C ALA A 101 -13.31 -8.36 -1.78
N ARG A 102 -12.02 -8.34 -2.16
CA ARG A 102 -11.45 -9.26 -3.14
C ARG A 102 -11.11 -10.63 -2.54
N MET A 103 -10.73 -10.67 -1.27
CA MET A 103 -10.41 -11.92 -0.58
C MET A 103 -11.67 -12.69 -0.15
N GLU A 104 -12.75 -11.98 0.21
CA GLU A 104 -14.03 -12.61 0.57
C GLU A 104 -14.78 -13.24 -0.60
N LYS A 105 -14.37 -12.92 -1.85
CA LYS A 105 -14.97 -13.44 -3.08
C LYS A 105 -14.14 -14.54 -3.75
N GLY A 106 -13.09 -15.01 -3.09
CA GLY A 106 -12.14 -16.02 -3.58
C GLY A 106 -12.50 -17.44 -3.20
#